data_AF-A0A540QVC8-F1
#
_entry.id   AF-A0A540QVC8-F1
#
_cell.length_a   1.000
_cell.length_b   1.000
_cell.length_c   1.000
_cell.angle_alpha   90.00
_cell.angle_beta   90.00
_cell.angle_gamma   90.00
#
_symmetry.space_group_name_H-M   'P 1'
#
loop_
_entity.id
_entity.type
_entity.pdbx_description
1 polymer ?
#
loop_
_entity_poly.entity_id
_entity_poly.type
_entity_poly.pdbx_seq_one_letter_code
_entity_poly.pdbx_strand_id
1 'polypeptide(L)'
;MLPVPPGCALDVSESRAQLDGRLPDPGDGTAEDDGWALFSGTSAAAPQVAGAAAVLLGARPGLTPAQVIEALVETAVDVTIGTNHPRFNRQARFGPDEATGAGLVNVDAALSYVRDHFP
;
A
#
# COMPACT_ATOMS: atom_id res chain seq x y z
N MET A 1 3.94 5.04 7.92
CA MET A 1 4.26 6.41 7.45
C MET A 1 4.67 6.35 6.00
N LEU A 2 4.36 7.39 5.25
CA LEU A 2 4.80 7.56 3.86
C LEU A 2 5.46 8.94 3.72
N PRO A 3 6.42 9.08 2.80
CA PRO A 3 7.08 10.36 2.60
C PRO A 3 6.11 11.38 1.99
N VAL A 4 6.16 12.61 2.50
CA VAL A 4 5.44 13.78 2.00
C VAL A 4 6.41 14.97 1.89
N PRO A 5 6.09 16.02 1.13
CA PRO A 5 6.94 17.22 1.15
C PRO A 5 7.02 17.81 2.57
N PRO A 6 8.23 18.12 3.07
CA PRO A 6 8.40 18.72 4.40
C PRO A 6 7.59 20.00 4.58
N GLY A 7 6.90 20.13 5.72
CA GLY A 7 6.08 21.29 6.06
C GLY A 7 4.80 21.42 5.24
N CYS A 8 4.43 20.41 4.44
CA CYS A 8 3.17 20.42 3.71
C CYS A 8 1.98 20.25 4.66
N ALA A 9 0.78 20.53 4.15
CA ALA A 9 -0.43 20.48 4.96
C ALA A 9 -0.63 19.13 5.68
N LEU A 10 -0.25 18.02 5.04
CA LEU A 10 -0.34 16.67 5.63
C LEU A 10 0.72 16.44 6.72
N ASP A 11 1.97 16.84 6.46
CA ASP A 11 3.08 16.76 7.44
C ASP A 11 2.71 17.48 8.74
N VAL A 12 2.07 18.65 8.61
CA VAL A 12 1.63 19.46 9.73
C VAL A 12 0.34 18.93 10.37
N SER A 13 -0.64 18.47 9.59
CA SER A 13 -1.96 18.10 10.12
C SER A 13 -1.95 16.77 10.87
N GLU A 14 -1.16 15.81 10.40
CA GLU A 14 -1.06 14.48 11.01
C GLU A 14 -0.10 14.47 12.21
N SER A 15 0.95 15.29 12.20
CA SER A 15 1.89 15.44 13.33
C SER A 15 1.25 16.06 14.58
N ARG A 16 0.27 16.95 14.38
CA ARG A 16 -0.32 17.72 15.48
C ARG A 16 -1.38 16.93 16.22
N ALA A 17 -1.25 16.89 17.54
CA ALA A 17 -2.31 16.42 18.42
C ALA A 17 -3.60 17.23 18.21
N GLN A 18 -4.66 16.59 17.73
CA GLN A 18 -5.96 17.25 17.55
C GLN A 18 -6.78 17.17 18.84
N LEU A 19 -7.19 18.35 19.34
CA LEU A 19 -8.13 18.51 20.46
C LEU A 19 -9.53 18.79 19.89
N ASP A 20 -10.05 17.92 19.02
CA ASP A 20 -11.33 18.13 18.33
C ASP A 20 -12.56 17.66 19.13
N GLY A 21 -12.36 17.21 20.38
CA GLY A 21 -13.44 16.77 21.27
C GLY A 21 -13.88 15.31 21.07
N ARG A 22 -13.31 14.59 20.09
CA ARG A 22 -13.15 13.14 20.20
C ARG A 22 -11.87 12.83 20.97
N LEU A 23 -11.67 11.56 21.31
CA LEU A 23 -10.53 11.08 22.13
C LEU A 23 -9.23 11.81 21.72
N PRO A 24 -8.36 12.18 22.69
CA PRO A 24 -7.14 12.90 22.37
C PRO A 24 -6.34 12.12 21.32
N ASP A 25 -6.21 12.70 20.13
CA ASP A 25 -5.32 12.21 19.11
C ASP A 25 -3.92 12.75 19.45
N PRO A 26 -2.94 11.89 19.79
CA PRO A 26 -1.59 12.35 20.10
C PRO A 26 -0.83 12.87 18.87
N GLY A 27 -1.43 12.82 17.67
CA GLY A 27 -0.73 12.95 16.40
C GLY A 27 -0.15 11.60 15.97
N ASP A 28 0.44 11.57 14.79
CA ASP A 28 0.99 10.34 14.21
C ASP A 28 2.41 9.95 14.69
N GLY A 29 3.02 10.79 15.52
CA GLY A 29 4.36 10.58 16.03
C GLY A 29 5.49 11.00 15.06
N THR A 30 5.20 11.79 14.02
CA THR A 30 6.18 12.48 13.18
C THR A 30 6.32 13.96 13.59
N ALA A 31 7.34 14.64 13.07
CA ALA A 31 7.49 16.10 13.23
C ALA A 31 6.84 16.85 12.07
N GLU A 32 6.35 18.06 12.32
CA GLU A 32 5.61 18.88 11.35
C GLU A 32 6.44 19.38 10.13
N ASP A 33 7.72 19.00 10.06
CA ASP A 33 8.69 19.35 9.03
C ASP A 33 9.68 18.23 8.66
N ASP A 34 9.45 16.98 9.08
CA ASP A 34 10.35 15.87 8.79
C ASP A 34 10.06 15.16 7.45
N GLY A 35 8.94 15.52 6.81
CA GLY A 35 8.52 14.95 5.53
C GLY A 35 7.94 13.54 5.67
N TRP A 36 7.40 13.17 6.83
CA TRP A 36 6.73 11.90 7.06
C TRP A 36 5.34 12.12 7.64
N ALA A 37 4.37 11.37 7.10
CA ALA A 37 3.02 11.35 7.66
C ALA A 37 2.50 9.91 7.78
N LEU A 38 1.78 9.61 8.85
CA LEU A 38 1.00 8.38 9.00
C LEU A 38 -0.44 8.62 8.58
N PHE A 39 -0.75 8.31 7.33
CA PHE A 39 -2.12 8.25 6.86
C PHE A 39 -2.51 6.83 6.50
N SER A 40 -3.81 6.54 6.60
CA SER A 40 -4.40 5.22 6.39
C SER A 40 -5.42 5.22 5.24
N GLY A 41 -5.96 4.05 4.92
CA GLY A 41 -6.98 3.88 3.88
C GLY A 41 -6.42 3.46 2.53
N THR A 42 -7.32 3.22 1.57
CA THR A 42 -6.96 2.70 0.23
C THR A 42 -6.10 3.68 -0.56
N SER A 43 -6.24 4.99 -0.33
CA SER A 43 -5.37 6.01 -0.91
C SER A 43 -3.90 5.85 -0.49
N ALA A 44 -3.62 5.31 0.70
CA ALA A 44 -2.26 5.03 1.16
C ALA A 44 -1.69 3.73 0.54
N ALA A 45 -2.55 2.77 0.19
CA ALA A 45 -2.13 1.55 -0.50
C ALA A 45 -1.74 1.82 -1.96
N ALA A 46 -2.45 2.73 -2.65
CA ALA A 46 -2.18 3.07 -4.05
C ALA A 46 -0.72 3.46 -4.36
N PRO A 47 -0.07 4.40 -3.64
CA PRO A 47 1.33 4.74 -3.87
C PRO A 47 2.30 3.59 -3.52
N GLN A 48 1.95 2.72 -2.57
CA GLN A 48 2.77 1.53 -2.27
C GLN A 48 2.76 0.54 -3.44
N VAL A 49 1.59 0.27 -4.02
CA VAL A 49 1.47 -0.58 -5.21
C VAL A 49 2.14 0.06 -6.42
N ALA A 50 2.06 1.39 -6.58
CA ALA A 50 2.79 2.11 -7.62
C ALA A 50 4.32 1.97 -7.45
N GLY A 51 4.83 2.05 -6.21
CA GLY A 51 6.24 1.80 -5.91
C GLY A 51 6.67 0.37 -6.24
N ALA A 52 5.85 -0.64 -5.92
CA ALA A 52 6.09 -2.03 -6.30
C ALA A 52 6.18 -2.19 -7.83
N ALA A 53 5.23 -1.62 -8.57
CA ALA A 53 5.27 -1.62 -10.04
C ALA A 53 6.53 -0.93 -10.60
N ALA A 54 6.96 0.17 -9.98
CA ALA A 54 8.19 0.87 -10.37
C ALA A 54 9.45 0.00 -10.17
N VAL A 55 9.52 -0.80 -9.11
CA VAL A 55 10.62 -1.77 -8.90
C VAL A 55 10.67 -2.81 -10.03
N LEU A 56 9.51 -3.36 -10.41
CA LEU A 56 9.42 -4.35 -11.50
C LEU A 56 9.84 -3.74 -12.84
N LEU A 57 9.35 -2.54 -13.16
CA LEU A 57 9.74 -1.80 -14.37
C LEU A 57 11.22 -1.40 -14.35
N GLY A 58 11.78 -1.09 -13.19
CA GLY A 58 13.22 -0.82 -13.04
C GLY A 58 14.08 -2.04 -13.38
N ALA A 59 13.59 -3.25 -13.11
CA ALA A 59 14.26 -4.50 -13.46
C ALA A 59 14.05 -4.91 -14.93
N ARG A 60 12.85 -4.68 -15.47
CA ARG A 60 12.47 -4.97 -16.86
C ARG A 60 11.67 -3.80 -17.44
N PRO A 61 12.30 -2.81 -18.09
CA PRO A 61 11.60 -1.62 -18.59
C PRO A 61 10.57 -1.89 -19.70
N GLY A 62 10.64 -3.04 -20.36
CA GLY A 62 9.73 -3.43 -21.45
C GLY A 62 8.42 -4.08 -21.00
N LEU A 63 8.18 -4.25 -19.69
CA LEU A 63 6.95 -4.87 -19.21
C LEU A 63 5.72 -4.08 -19.62
N THR A 64 4.70 -4.79 -20.07
CA THR A 64 3.37 -4.24 -20.27
C THR A 64 2.63 -4.12 -18.93
N PRO A 65 1.60 -3.26 -18.83
CA PRO A 65 0.76 -3.20 -17.64
C PRO A 65 0.16 -4.55 -17.24
N ALA A 66 -0.20 -5.38 -18.22
CA ALA A 66 -0.72 -6.73 -17.97
C ALA A 66 0.30 -7.64 -17.29
N GLN A 67 1.56 -7.63 -17.72
CA GLN A 67 2.63 -8.42 -17.11
C GLN A 67 2.98 -7.95 -15.70
N VAL A 68 2.90 -6.63 -15.44
CA VAL A 68 3.06 -6.09 -14.08
C VAL A 68 1.94 -6.58 -13.17
N ILE A 69 0.68 -6.51 -13.63
CA ILE A 69 -0.48 -6.99 -12.87
C ILE A 69 -0.37 -8.49 -12.62
N GLU A 70 -0.03 -9.27 -13.65
CA GLU A 70 0.17 -10.72 -13.56
C GLU A 70 1.19 -11.07 -12.48
N ALA A 71 2.39 -10.50 -12.53
CA ALA A 71 3.42 -10.77 -11.53
C ALA A 71 2.98 -10.40 -10.10
N LEU A 72 2.29 -9.28 -9.92
CA LEU A 72 1.81 -8.85 -8.60
C LEU A 72 0.68 -9.75 -8.08
N VAL A 73 -0.18 -10.26 -8.95
CA VAL A 73 -1.32 -11.13 -8.60
C VAL A 73 -0.86 -12.55 -8.33
N GLU A 74 -0.07 -13.14 -9.22
CA GLU A 74 0.38 -14.54 -9.12
C GLU A 74 1.31 -14.79 -7.93
N THR A 75 1.96 -13.75 -7.43
CA THR A 75 2.92 -13.85 -6.33
C THR A 75 2.43 -13.25 -5.01
N ALA A 76 1.18 -12.76 -4.98
CA ALA A 76 0.59 -12.22 -3.78
C ALA A 76 0.52 -13.28 -2.66
N VAL A 77 0.73 -12.82 -1.42
CA VAL A 77 0.56 -13.66 -0.23
C VAL A 77 -0.93 -13.65 0.13
N ASP A 78 -1.55 -14.82 0.04
CA ASP A 78 -2.97 -14.99 0.35
C ASP A 78 -3.28 -14.57 1.80
N VAL A 79 -4.23 -13.64 1.95
CA VAL A 79 -4.68 -13.13 3.24
C VAL A 79 -6.02 -13.78 3.53
N THR A 80 -6.06 -14.69 4.49
CA THR A 80 -7.23 -15.57 4.71
C THR A 80 -8.05 -15.21 5.95
N ILE A 81 -7.64 -14.21 6.72
CA ILE A 81 -8.26 -13.81 7.98
C ILE A 81 -8.49 -12.30 7.98
N GLY A 82 -9.71 -11.90 8.37
CA GLY A 82 -10.11 -10.50 8.52
C GLY A 82 -11.27 -10.11 7.60
N THR A 83 -11.58 -8.83 7.57
CA THR A 83 -12.58 -8.25 6.68
C THR A 83 -12.07 -6.95 6.08
N ASN A 84 -12.57 -6.60 4.89
CA ASN A 84 -12.35 -5.26 4.34
C ASN A 84 -13.20 -4.21 5.08
N HIS A 85 -13.13 -2.94 4.64
CA HIS A 85 -13.79 -1.81 5.28
C HIS A 85 -15.25 -2.13 5.71
N PRO A 86 -15.70 -1.75 6.92
CA PRO A 86 -17.01 -2.14 7.47
C PRO A 86 -18.23 -1.81 6.60
N ARG A 87 -18.11 -0.83 5.69
CA ARG A 87 -19.12 -0.54 4.66
C ARG A 87 -19.38 -1.73 3.72
N PHE A 88 -18.34 -2.50 3.41
CA PHE A 88 -18.42 -3.68 2.53
C PHE A 88 -18.45 -4.98 3.33
N ASN A 89 -17.72 -5.04 4.46
CA ASN A 89 -17.71 -6.15 5.41
C ASN A 89 -17.59 -7.53 4.75
N ARG A 90 -16.73 -7.65 3.73
CA ARG A 90 -16.43 -8.91 3.06
C ARG A 90 -15.34 -9.63 3.82
N GLN A 91 -15.53 -10.92 4.03
CA GLN A 91 -14.59 -11.78 4.73
C GLN A 91 -13.50 -12.24 3.78
N ALA A 92 -12.26 -12.19 4.25
CA ALA A 92 -11.12 -12.79 3.60
C ALA A 92 -11.24 -14.33 3.63
N ARG A 93 -10.85 -15.01 2.55
CA ARG A 93 -11.00 -16.47 2.38
C ARG A 93 -9.73 -17.04 1.77
N PHE A 94 -9.67 -18.37 1.66
CA PHE A 94 -8.60 -19.02 0.91
C PHE A 94 -8.76 -18.74 -0.59
N GLY A 95 -7.68 -18.30 -1.23
CA GLY A 95 -7.65 -17.91 -2.62
C GLY A 95 -8.35 -16.56 -2.89
N PRO A 96 -8.46 -16.16 -4.17
CA PRO A 96 -8.93 -14.83 -4.51
C PRO A 96 -10.33 -14.48 -3.97
N ASP A 97 -10.45 -13.31 -3.35
CA ASP A 97 -11.70 -12.87 -2.70
C ASP A 97 -12.00 -11.37 -2.86
N GLU A 98 -13.20 -10.95 -2.45
CA GLU A 98 -13.63 -9.54 -2.52
C GLU A 98 -13.00 -8.63 -1.45
N ALA A 99 -12.38 -9.20 -0.42
CA ALA A 99 -11.79 -8.45 0.68
C ALA A 99 -10.36 -7.98 0.35
N THR A 100 -9.57 -8.85 -0.28
CA THR A 100 -8.12 -8.68 -0.47
C THR A 100 -7.66 -8.96 -1.91
N GLY A 101 -8.56 -9.37 -2.80
CA GLY A 101 -8.18 -9.75 -4.16
C GLY A 101 -7.34 -11.02 -4.13
N ALA A 102 -6.16 -10.99 -4.76
CA ALA A 102 -5.20 -12.09 -4.69
C ALA A 102 -4.38 -12.11 -3.37
N GLY A 103 -4.49 -11.08 -2.54
CA GLY A 103 -3.80 -10.97 -1.26
C GLY A 103 -2.81 -9.81 -1.18
N LEU A 104 -1.86 -9.92 -0.24
CA LEU A 104 -0.84 -8.90 0.02
C LEU A 104 0.28 -8.97 -1.03
N VAL A 105 0.62 -7.82 -1.63
CA VAL A 105 1.74 -7.72 -2.59
C VAL A 105 3.05 -8.20 -1.95
N ASN A 106 3.73 -9.12 -2.64
CA ASN A 106 5.09 -9.56 -2.34
C ASN A 106 6.05 -9.10 -3.45
N VAL A 107 6.71 -7.97 -3.23
CA VAL A 107 7.57 -7.35 -4.25
C VAL A 107 8.76 -8.23 -4.63
N ASP A 108 9.32 -8.97 -3.68
CA ASP A 108 10.47 -9.85 -3.92
C ASP A 108 10.09 -11.05 -4.81
N ALA A 109 8.97 -11.69 -4.51
CA ALA A 109 8.45 -12.79 -5.32
C ALA A 109 8.03 -12.30 -6.71
N ALA A 110 7.36 -11.15 -6.81
CA ALA A 110 7.00 -10.54 -8.09
C ALA A 110 8.22 -10.18 -8.94
N LEU A 111 9.29 -9.67 -8.31
CA LEU A 111 10.54 -9.34 -8.99
C LEU A 111 11.24 -10.59 -9.54
N SER A 112 11.25 -11.67 -8.76
CA SER A 112 11.76 -12.97 -9.20
C SER A 112 10.94 -13.51 -10.38
N TYR A 113 9.61 -13.48 -10.25
CA TYR A 113 8.67 -13.90 -11.30
C TYR A 113 8.93 -13.17 -12.63
N VAL A 114 9.02 -11.84 -12.59
CA VAL A 114 9.28 -11.00 -13.76
C VAL A 114 10.62 -11.35 -14.42
N ARG A 115 11.67 -11.60 -13.63
CA ARG A 115 13.00 -11.93 -14.16
C ARG A 115 13.03 -13.27 -14.88
N ASP A 116 12.24 -14.23 -14.40
CA ASP A 116 12.21 -15.60 -14.91
C ASP A 116 11.23 -15.80 -16.07
N HIS A 117 10.11 -15.06 -16.09
CA HIS A 117 9.01 -15.26 -17.05
C HIS A 117 9.01 -14.28 -18.20
N PHE A 118 9.62 -13.09 -18.05
CA PHE A 118 9.61 -12.05 -19.07
C PHE A 118 11.02 -11.65 -19.52
N PRO A 119 11.22 -11.43 -20.83
CA PRO A 119 12.51 -11.08 -21.42
C PRO A 119 12.99 -9.67 -21.07
#